data_AF-A0A8D2HVV9-F1
#
_entry.id   AF-A0A8D2HVV9-F1
#
_cell.length_a   1.000
_cell.length_b   1.000
_cell.length_c   1.000
_cell.angle_alpha   90.00
_cell.angle_beta   90.00
_cell.angle_gamma   90.00
#
_symmetry.space_group_name_H-M   'P 1'
#
loop_
_entity.id
_entity.type
_entity.pdbx_description
1 polymer ?
#
loop_
_entity_poly.entity_id
_entity_poly.type
_entity_poly.pdbx_seq_one_letter_code
_entity_poly.pdbx_strand_id
1 'polypeptide(L)'
;MQKKARKYVTMKRMLSLREERLKEKDKSKPKKKQKNDPSAWKEREVPQHSSCLFFHYNTQLGLPYHILVDINLINFSIKSKLDLVQSMMD
;
A
#
# COMPACT_ATOMS: atom_id res chain seq x y z
N MET A 1 -18.14 61.93 0.67
CA MET A 1 -17.40 60.70 1.06
C MET A 1 -17.84 59.55 0.17
N GLN A 2 -16.97 59.02 -0.69
CA GLN A 2 -17.30 57.89 -1.57
C GLN A 2 -17.06 56.54 -0.87
N LYS A 3 -18.08 55.67 -0.90
CA LYS A 3 -18.00 54.31 -0.35
C LYS A 3 -17.29 53.38 -1.34
N LYS A 4 -16.25 52.69 -0.88
CA LYS A 4 -15.46 51.77 -1.70
C LYS A 4 -16.29 50.51 -2.01
N ALA A 5 -16.42 50.16 -3.29
CA ALA A 5 -17.17 48.99 -3.74
C ALA A 5 -16.55 47.68 -3.23
N ARG A 6 -17.39 46.73 -2.82
CA ARG A 6 -16.96 45.40 -2.34
C ARG A 6 -16.55 44.53 -3.53
N LYS A 7 -15.46 43.79 -3.38
CA LYS A 7 -15.02 42.79 -4.37
C LYS A 7 -15.80 41.51 -4.16
N TYR A 8 -16.44 41.01 -5.21
CA TYR A 8 -17.12 39.71 -5.21
C TYR A 8 -16.12 38.62 -5.62
N VAL A 9 -16.21 37.45 -4.99
CA VAL A 9 -15.25 36.32 -5.10
C VAL A 9 -13.90 36.55 -4.40
N THR A 10 -13.94 36.96 -3.13
CA THR A 10 -12.74 36.93 -2.28
C THR A 10 -12.59 35.55 -1.63
N MET A 11 -11.61 34.76 -2.07
CA MET A 11 -11.26 33.49 -1.43
C MET A 11 -10.35 33.71 -0.21
N LYS A 12 -10.37 32.78 0.74
CA LYS A 12 -9.40 32.75 1.86
C LYS A 12 -7.99 32.56 1.28
N ARG A 13 -7.02 33.37 1.70
CA ARG A 13 -5.62 33.24 1.24
C ARG A 13 -5.08 31.89 1.67
N MET A 14 -4.64 31.08 0.70
CA MET A 14 -3.94 29.82 0.92
C MET A 14 -2.45 30.01 0.68
N LEU A 15 -1.64 29.19 1.35
CA LEU A 15 -0.19 29.20 1.20
C LEU A 15 0.18 28.77 -0.23
N SER A 16 0.96 29.60 -0.92
CA SER A 16 1.43 29.31 -2.28
C SER A 16 2.75 28.54 -2.24
N LEU A 17 2.92 27.58 -3.17
CA LEU A 17 4.17 26.81 -3.35
C LEU A 17 5.39 27.69 -3.71
N ARG A 18 5.16 28.97 -4.05
CA ARG A 18 6.20 29.93 -4.44
C ARG A 18 6.70 30.81 -3.29
N GLU A 19 6.15 30.68 -2.08
CA GLU A 19 6.54 31.55 -0.97
C GLU A 19 7.93 31.22 -0.42
N GLU A 20 8.69 32.25 -0.06
CA GLU A 20 10.05 32.13 0.48
C GLU A 20 10.08 31.39 1.84
N ARG A 21 9.02 31.56 2.64
CA ARG A 21 8.83 30.90 3.94
C ARG A 21 8.66 29.38 3.84
N LEU A 22 8.36 28.84 2.66
CA LEU A 22 8.20 27.40 2.47
C LEU A 22 9.58 26.74 2.36
N LYS A 23 9.84 25.70 3.17
CA LYS A 23 11.09 24.94 3.10
C LYS A 23 11.19 24.26 1.74
N GLU A 24 12.39 24.20 1.19
CA GLU A 24 12.64 23.68 -0.16
C GLU A 24 12.20 22.20 -0.33
N LYS A 25 12.20 21.45 0.78
CA LYS A 25 11.66 20.08 0.86
C LYS A 25 10.16 20.02 0.56
N ASP A 26 9.39 21.01 1.01
CA ASP A 26 7.94 21.11 0.80
C ASP A 26 7.61 21.73 -0.57
N LYS A 27 8.55 22.49 -1.16
CA LYS A 27 8.47 23.00 -2.55
C LYS A 27 8.67 21.88 -3.57
N SER A 28 9.53 20.91 -3.25
CA SER A 28 9.80 19.80 -4.15
C SER A 28 8.59 18.87 -4.20
N LYS A 29 7.91 18.81 -5.35
CA LYS A 29 7.00 17.69 -5.65
C LYS A 29 7.81 16.41 -5.39
N PRO A 30 7.23 15.37 -4.74
CA PRO A 30 7.93 14.11 -4.55
C PRO A 30 8.53 13.71 -5.88
N LYS A 31 9.86 13.53 -5.91
CA LYS A 31 10.62 13.27 -7.14
C LYS A 31 9.87 12.16 -7.88
N LYS A 32 9.19 12.50 -8.98
CA LYS A 32 8.69 11.47 -9.89
C LYS A 32 9.93 10.64 -10.22
N LYS A 33 9.86 9.33 -9.95
CA LYS A 33 10.89 8.37 -10.36
C LYS A 33 11.37 8.79 -11.74
N GLN A 34 12.69 9.00 -11.87
CA GLN A 34 13.31 9.52 -13.09
C GLN A 34 12.65 8.87 -14.31
N LYS A 35 12.31 9.67 -15.32
CA LYS A 35 11.94 9.10 -16.62
C LYS A 35 13.20 8.42 -17.14
N ASN A 36 13.28 7.10 -16.98
CA ASN A 36 14.37 6.28 -17.50
C ASN A 36 14.57 6.60 -18.98
N ASP A 37 15.83 6.76 -19.39
CA ASP A 37 16.24 7.05 -20.77
C ASP A 37 15.56 6.11 -21.77
N PRO A 38 15.16 6.57 -22.97
CA PRO A 38 14.50 5.74 -23.97
C PRO A 38 15.35 4.54 -24.45
N SER A 39 16.67 4.63 -24.28
CA SER A 39 17.66 3.61 -24.68
C SER A 39 18.03 2.64 -23.55
N ALA A 40 17.58 2.88 -22.32
CA ALA A 40 17.78 1.95 -21.22
C ALA A 40 16.75 0.83 -21.34
N TRP A 41 17.23 -0.42 -21.31
CA TRP A 41 16.37 -1.60 -21.25
C TRP A 41 15.43 -1.45 -20.05
N LYS A 42 14.14 -1.21 -20.32
CA LYS A 42 13.12 -1.15 -19.27
C LYS A 42 12.88 -2.59 -18.84
N GLU A 43 13.60 -3.00 -17.80
CA GLU A 43 13.34 -4.27 -17.13
C GLU A 43 11.90 -4.25 -16.61
N ARG A 44 11.03 -4.97 -17.32
CA ARG A 44 9.65 -5.15 -16.92
C ARG A 44 9.65 -6.31 -15.96
N GLU A 45 9.62 -6.02 -14.67
CA GLU A 45 9.37 -7.02 -13.63
C GLU A 45 7.94 -7.56 -13.83
N VAL A 46 7.81 -8.61 -14.63
CA VAL A 46 6.57 -9.38 -14.72
C VAL A 46 6.70 -10.52 -13.72
N PRO A 47 5.87 -10.55 -12.66
CA PRO A 47 5.93 -11.64 -11.69
C PRO A 47 5.58 -12.95 -12.40
N GLN A 48 6.55 -13.86 -12.46
CA GLN A 48 6.33 -15.21 -12.98
C GLN A 48 5.43 -15.98 -12.00
N HIS A 49 4.45 -16.72 -12.53
CA HIS A 49 3.64 -17.61 -11.71
C HIS A 49 4.46 -18.80 -11.22
N SER A 50 4.19 -19.25 -9.99
CA SER A 50 4.86 -20.42 -9.40
C SER A 50 4.59 -21.66 -10.25
N SER A 51 5.63 -22.48 -10.47
CA SER A 51 5.53 -23.75 -11.19
C SER A 51 4.63 -24.78 -10.50
N CYS A 52 4.31 -24.55 -9.22
CA CYS A 52 3.49 -25.43 -8.41
C CYS A 52 1.98 -25.14 -8.50
N LEU A 53 1.59 -24.08 -9.20
CA LEU A 53 0.19 -23.71 -9.37
C LEU A 53 -0.33 -24.26 -10.70
N PHE A 54 -1.20 -25.26 -10.65
CA PHE A 54 -2.04 -25.64 -11.78
C PHE A 54 -3.30 -24.75 -11.78
N PHE A 55 -3.28 -23.68 -12.57
CA PHE A 55 -4.24 -22.58 -12.45
C PHE A 55 -4.26 -22.00 -11.02
N HIS A 56 -5.29 -22.31 -10.24
CA HIS A 56 -5.44 -21.90 -8.84
C HIS A 56 -5.20 -23.05 -7.84
N TYR A 57 -4.94 -24.26 -8.34
CA TYR A 57 -4.68 -25.43 -7.51
C TYR A 57 -3.18 -25.54 -7.19
N ASN A 58 -2.85 -25.60 -5.90
CA ASN A 58 -1.48 -25.74 -5.43
C ASN A 58 -1.13 -27.22 -5.21
N THR A 59 -0.30 -27.80 -6.08
CA THR A 59 0.10 -29.21 -6.00
C THR A 59 1.07 -29.53 -4.86
N GLN A 60 1.66 -28.51 -4.21
CA GLN A 60 2.56 -28.68 -3.06
C GLN A 60 1.80 -28.87 -1.74
N LEU A 61 0.49 -28.61 -1.72
CA LEU A 61 -0.35 -28.86 -0.55
C LEU A 61 -0.69 -30.35 -0.48
N GLY A 62 0.33 -31.14 -0.17
CA GLY A 62 0.20 -32.54 0.21
C GLY A 62 0.37 -32.73 1.72
N LEU A 63 0.03 -33.91 2.21
CA LEU A 63 0.44 -34.35 3.54
C LEU A 63 1.97 -34.44 3.60
N PRO A 64 2.63 -34.10 4.73
CA PRO A 64 2.15 -33.37 5.90
C PRO A 64 1.99 -31.87 5.63
N TYR A 65 0.87 -31.28 6.06
CA TYR A 65 0.61 -29.85 5.84
C TYR A 65 1.48 -28.96 6.73
N HIS A 66 1.95 -27.85 6.15
CA HIS A 66 2.61 -26.77 6.89
C HIS A 66 1.64 -25.61 7.05
N ILE A 67 1.19 -25.38 8.28
CA ILE A 67 0.19 -24.36 8.61
C ILE A 67 0.89 -23.21 9.35
N LEU A 68 0.71 -21.98 8.87
CA LEU A 68 1.14 -20.77 9.56
C LEU A 68 0.05 -20.32 10.52
N VAL A 69 0.41 -20.08 11.78
CA VAL A 69 -0.52 -19.71 12.84
C VAL A 69 -0.26 -18.27 13.28
N ASP A 70 -1.32 -17.46 13.30
CA ASP A 70 -1.29 -16.08 13.79
C ASP A 70 -1.71 -15.99 15.27
N ILE A 71 -1.29 -14.92 15.95
CA ILE A 71 -1.64 -14.58 17.33
C ILE A 71 -3.17 -14.53 17.51
N ASN A 72 -3.89 -14.00 16.51
CA ASN A 72 -5.35 -13.92 16.57
C ASN A 72 -6.02 -15.30 16.55
N LEU A 73 -5.48 -16.25 15.79
CA LEU A 73 -5.99 -17.62 15.75
C LEU A 73 -5.80 -18.30 17.10
N ILE A 74 -4.62 -18.17 17.70
CA ILE A 74 -4.32 -18.72 19.03
C ILE A 74 -5.28 -18.13 20.08
N ASN A 75 -5.47 -16.81 20.08
CA ASN A 75 -6.36 -16.14 21.02
C ASN A 75 -7.81 -16.58 20.88
N PHE A 76 -8.27 -16.83 19.65
CA PHE A 76 -9.61 -17.34 19.39
C PHE A 76 -9.77 -18.78 19.86
N SER A 77 -8.81 -19.66 19.55
CA SER A 77 -8.83 -21.05 19.97
C SER A 77 -8.85 -21.21 21.49
N ILE A 78 -8.10 -20.39 22.23
CA ILE A 78 -8.11 -20.37 23.70
C ILE A 78 -9.49 -19.96 24.23
N LYS A 79 -10.11 -18.91 23.66
CA LYS A 79 -11.45 -18.45 24.08
C LYS A 79 -12.52 -19.50 23.84
N SER A 80 -12.45 -20.19 22.70
CA SER A 80 -13.40 -21.23 22.30
C SER A 80 -13.09 -22.60 22.94
N LYS A 81 -11.99 -22.71 23.71
CA LYS A 81 -11.49 -23.95 24.33
C LYS A 81 -11.28 -25.08 23.31
N LEU A 82 -10.78 -24.74 22.13
CA LEU A 82 -10.44 -25.69 21.08
C LEU A 82 -8.95 -26.04 21.14
N ASP A 83 -8.63 -27.33 21.10
CA ASP A 83 -7.25 -27.78 20.90
C ASP A 83 -6.87 -27.61 19.43
N LEU A 84 -5.76 -26.91 19.18
CA LEU A 84 -5.42 -26.43 17.84
C LEU A 84 -5.01 -27.57 16.91
N VAL A 85 -4.20 -28.52 17.38
CA VAL A 85 -3.69 -29.61 16.54
C VAL A 85 -4.80 -30.62 16.24
N GLN A 86 -5.55 -31.03 17.27
CA GLN A 86 -6.66 -31.96 17.09
C GLN A 86 -7.74 -31.38 16.18
N SER A 87 -8.14 -30.11 16.37
CA SER A 87 -9.16 -29.45 15.53
C SER A 87 -8.70 -29.14 14.10
N MET A 88 -7.40 -29.20 13.82
CA MET A 88 -6.87 -29.09 12.45
C MET A 88 -6.81 -30.45 11.75
N MET A 89 -6.93 -31.55 12.50
CA MET A 89 -6.87 -32.91 11.97
C MET A 89 -8.25 -33.58 11.87
N ASP A 90 -9.17 -33.26 12.78
CA ASP A 90 -10.58 -33.69 12.76
C ASP A 90 -11.42 -32.91 11.73
#